data_AF-A0A369VMT8-F1
#
_entry.id   AF-A0A369VMT8-F1
#
_cell.length_a   1.000
_cell.length_b   1.000
_cell.length_c   1.000
_cell.angle_alpha   90.00
_cell.angle_beta   90.00
_cell.angle_gamma   90.00
#
_symmetry.space_group_name_H-M   'P 1'
#
loop_
_entity.id
_entity.type
_entity.pdbx_description
1 polymer ?
#
loop_
_entity_poly.entity_id
_entity_poly.type
_entity_poly.pdbx_seq_one_letter_code
_entity_poly.pdbx_strand_id
1 'polypeptide(L)' 'MCHGAGIAGAPKFGDKTAWAPRLAAGIDAVYASAVQGKGGMPARGGAQASDEDLRAAVEYMAEAAK' A
#
# COMPACT_ATOMS: atom_id res chain seq x y z
N MET A 1 -3.16 -12.55 -2.41
CA MET A 1 -3.41 -11.19 -1.88
C MET A 1 -2.53 -10.97 -0.64
N CYS A 2 -1.47 -10.15 -0.71
CA CYS A 2 -0.46 -10.02 0.35
C CYS A 2 -0.92 -9.23 1.58
N HIS A 3 -1.67 -8.14 1.37
CA HIS A 3 -2.13 -7.26 2.45
C HIS A 3 -3.27 -7.83 3.30
N GLY A 4 -3.86 -8.98 2.96
CA GLY A 4 -4.92 -9.58 3.79
C GLY A 4 -4.33 -10.36 4.97
N ALA A 5 -3.38 -11.23 4.66
CA ALA A 5 -2.70 -12.05 5.67
C ALA A 5 -1.42 -11.38 6.21
N GLY A 6 -0.93 -10.30 5.59
CA GLY A 6 0.34 -9.67 5.93
C GLY A 6 1.55 -10.50 5.47
N ILE A 7 1.45 -11.08 4.28
CA ILE A 7 2.49 -11.95 3.71
C ILE A 7 3.81 -11.18 3.59
N ALA A 8 4.92 -11.81 3.99
CA ALA A 8 6.26 -11.22 3.97
C ALA A 8 6.38 -9.87 4.70
N GLY A 9 5.56 -9.67 5.75
CA GLY A 9 5.54 -8.42 6.52
C GLY A 9 4.81 -7.27 5.83
N ALA A 10 3.99 -7.56 4.81
CA ALA A 10 3.11 -6.56 4.22
C ALA A 10 2.18 -5.97 5.30
N PRO A 11 1.95 -4.65 5.32
CA PRO A 11 1.04 -4.04 6.28
C PRO A 11 -0.38 -4.56 6.02
N LYS A 12 -1.01 -5.13 7.04
CA LYS A 12 -2.34 -5.74 6.89
C LYS A 12 -3.38 -4.66 6.58
N PHE A 13 -4.36 -4.99 5.75
CA PHE A 13 -5.49 -4.11 5.47
C PHE A 13 -6.21 -3.76 6.77
N GLY A 14 -6.45 -2.47 7.01
CA GLY A 14 -7.10 -1.97 8.22
C GLY A 14 -6.25 -1.94 9.49
N ASP A 15 -4.97 -2.36 9.44
CA ASP A 15 -4.09 -2.34 10.60
C ASP A 15 -3.58 -0.92 10.90
N LYS A 16 -4.32 -0.18 11.74
CA LYS A 16 -4.00 1.21 12.08
C LYS A 16 -2.58 1.38 12.61
N THR A 17 -2.07 0.45 13.40
CA THR A 17 -0.73 0.53 13.99
C THR A 17 0.35 0.36 12.92
N ALA A 18 0.18 -0.60 12.00
CA ALA A 18 1.11 -0.78 10.90
C ALA A 18 1.10 0.42 9.95
N TRP A 19 -0.09 0.96 9.64
CA TRP A 19 -0.29 2.03 8.66
C TRP A 19 0.05 3.44 9.18
N ALA A 20 -0.09 3.73 10.47
CA ALA A 20 0.15 5.06 11.05
C ALA A 20 1.47 5.72 10.58
N PRO A 21 2.66 5.09 10.71
CA PRO A 21 3.91 5.70 10.24
C PRO A 21 4.03 5.79 8.72
N ARG A 22 3.24 5.03 7.94
CA ARG A 22 3.20 5.16 6.48
C ARG A 22 2.33 6.34 6.07
N LEU A 23 1.18 6.50 6.71
CA LEU A 23 0.28 7.64 6.49
C LEU A 23 0.90 8.96 6.98
N ALA A 24 1.74 8.92 8.01
CA ALA A 24 2.52 10.07 8.45
C ALA A 24 3.48 10.62 7.38
N ALA A 25 3.92 9.78 6.44
CA ALA A 25 4.74 10.22 5.30
C ALA A 25 3.92 10.89 4.18
N GLY A 26 2.59 10.88 4.28
CA GLY A 26 1.67 11.40 3.27
C GLY A 26 1.32 10.37 2.19
N ILE A 27 0.12 10.54 1.60
CA ILE A 27 -0.43 9.59 0.63
C ILE A 27 0.42 9.47 -0.65
N ASP A 28 1.07 10.55 -1.07
CA ASP A 28 1.94 10.56 -2.25
C ASP A 28 3.18 9.67 -2.05
N ALA A 29 3.75 9.64 -0.84
CA ALA A 29 4.90 8.79 -0.53
C ALA A 29 4.51 7.30 -0.49
N VAL A 30 3.30 7.00 -0.01
CA VAL A 30 2.74 5.64 -0.04
C VAL A 30 2.50 5.21 -1.49
N TYR A 31 1.92 6.08 -2.31
CA TYR A 31 1.70 5.81 -3.73
C TYR A 31 3.01 5.59 -4.48
N ALA A 32 4.01 6.44 -4.27
CA ALA A 32 5.33 6.27 -4.88
C ALA A 32 5.98 4.93 -4.51
N SER A 33 5.83 4.50 -3.25
CA SER A 33 6.30 3.18 -2.80
C SER A 33 5.55 2.04 -3.50
N ALA A 34 4.25 2.19 -3.76
CA ALA A 34 3.46 1.21 -4.50
C ALA A 34 3.87 1.12 -5.97
N VAL A 35 4.15 2.25 -6.62
CA VAL A 35 4.64 2.32 -8.00
C VAL A 35 6.01 1.63 -8.13
N GLN A 36 6.97 2.01 -7.28
CA GLN A 36 8.35 1.54 -7.35
C GLN A 36 8.53 0.11 -6.83
N GLY A 37 7.65 -0.33 -5.92
CA GLY A 37 7.88 -1.52 -5.12
C GLY A 37 8.80 -1.22 -3.93
N LYS A 38 8.72 -2.07 -2.89
CA LYS A 38 9.52 -1.90 -1.67
C LYS A 38 9.66 -3.22 -0.92
N GLY A 39 10.89 -3.67 -0.69
CA GLY A 39 11.17 -4.93 -0.01
C GLY A 39 10.53 -6.11 -0.76
N GLY A 40 9.66 -6.88 -0.09
CA GLY A 40 8.91 -7.99 -0.69
C GLY A 40 7.72 -7.58 -1.57
N MET A 41 7.41 -6.28 -1.68
CA MET A 41 6.35 -5.78 -2.56
C MET A 41 6.92 -5.46 -3.95
N PRO A 42 6.50 -6.16 -5.02
CA PRO A 42 6.92 -5.84 -6.38
C PRO A 42 6.38 -4.49 -6.85
N ALA A 43 7.02 -3.91 -7.87
CA ALA A 43 6.55 -2.68 -8.51
C ALA A 43 5.09 -2.81 -8.94
N ARG A 44 4.31 -1.74 -8.70
CA ARG A 44 2.85 -1.68 -8.95
C ARG A 44 2.07 -2.82 -8.28
N GLY A 45 2.58 -3.37 -7.18
CA GLY A 45 2.00 -4.55 -6.51
C GLY A 45 1.98 -5.82 -7.37
N GLY A 46 2.74 -5.85 -8.47
CA GLY A 46 2.76 -6.95 -9.44
C GLY A 46 1.54 -6.96 -10.38
N ALA A 47 0.73 -5.90 -10.38
CA ALA A 47 -0.43 -5.77 -11.23
C ALA A 47 -0.13 -4.92 -12.48
N GLN A 48 -0.80 -5.25 -13.59
CA GLN A 48 -0.86 -4.37 -14.77
C GLN A 48 -2.03 -3.38 -14.61
N ALA A 49 -1.98 -2.57 -13.57
CA ALA A 49 -2.96 -1.52 -13.29
C ALA A 49 -2.58 -0.20 -13.97
N SER A 50 -3.55 0.65 -14.30
CA SER A 50 -3.29 2.06 -14.65
C SER A 50 -2.77 2.83 -13.42
N ASP A 51 -2.19 4.02 -13.64
CA ASP A 51 -1.76 4.89 -12.52
C ASP A 51 -2.97 5.33 -11.67
N GLU A 52 -4.12 5.55 -12.30
CA GLU A 52 -5.38 5.91 -11.67
C GLU A 52 -5.89 4.78 -10.77
N ASP A 53 -5.92 3.54 -11.27
CA ASP A 53 -6.35 2.37 -10.50
C ASP A 53 -5.39 2.09 -9.34
N LEU A 54 -4.08 2.22 -9.58
CA LEU A 54 -3.08 2.02 -8.54
C LEU A 54 -3.23 3.07 -7.44
N ARG A 55 -3.49 4.33 -7.81
CA ARG A 55 -3.72 5.42 -6.86
C ARG A 55 -4.98 5.17 -6.05
N ALA A 56 -6.09 4.82 -6.69
CA ALA A 56 -7.34 4.49 -6.02
C ALA A 56 -7.18 3.30 -5.07
N ALA A 57 -6.42 2.27 -5.44
CA ALA A 57 -6.13 1.15 -4.56
C ALA A 57 -5.31 1.56 -3.32
N VAL A 58 -4.30 2.42 -3.49
CA VAL A 58 -3.51 2.95 -2.37
C VAL A 58 -4.37 3.78 -1.42
N GLU A 59 -5.24 4.63 -1.96
CA GLU A 59 -6.17 5.43 -1.17
C GLU A 59 -7.16 4.55 -0.42
N TYR A 60 -7.75 3.55 -1.07
CA TYR A 60 -8.63 2.57 -0.43
C TYR A 60 -7.95 1.85 0.75
N MET A 61 -6.71 1.41 0.58
CA MET A 61 -5.91 0.78 1.64
C MET A 61 -5.63 1.75 2.81
N ALA A 62 -5.34 3.01 2.49
CA ALA A 62 -5.06 4.06 3.45
C ALA A 62 -6.30 4.45 4.26
N GLU A 63 -7.44 4.66 3.60
CA GLU A 63 -8.72 4.99 4.26
C GLU A 63 -9.14 3.91 5.24
N ALA A 64 -8.98 2.64 4.88
CA ALA A 64 -9.33 1.52 5.76
C ALA A 64 -8.51 1.49 7.06
N ALA A 65 -7.36 2.15 7.10
CA ALA A 65 -6.46 2.17 8.24
C ALA A 65 -6.35 3.53 8.96
N LYS A 66 -7.19 4.51 8.59
CA LYS A 66 -7.48 5.68 9.42
C LYS A 66 -8.33 5.28 10.62
#